data_AF-A0A957LEF3-F1
#
_entry.id   AF-A0A957LEF3-F1
#
_cell.length_a   1.000
_cell.length_b   1.000
_cell.length_c   1.000
_cell.angle_alpha   90.00
_cell.angle_beta   90.00
_cell.angle_gamma   90.00
#
_symmetry.space_group_name_H-M   'P 1'
#
loop_
_entity.id
_entity.type
_entity.pdbx_description
1 polymer ?
#
loop_
_entity_poly.entity_id
_entity_poly.type
_entity_poly.pdbx_seq_one_letter_code
_entity_poly.pdbx_strand_id
1 'polypeptide(L)'
;KLSTDANVGDDPTLMHAGIQMATDGQLILDNDNLYFLEVSGFNPNYTSKIYRISKGANPGSLIETMATRSAYARKLGVSHASFLGSDSRNYLYWLENGNLMMQNLDNKVITTKVDTTAAVTDYYAEGGRVSCTIFCSITDRVYYSNSNKQLWTFNSGGTPSLVYTSADQIYDIVTDADNIYMLESHEIPCSPQPCFSSYTGYVTRRPRSGGTTDYLFVSDPQVLTPIPQSLAISGIYLIWHEGPDVLRLPSNAEALPLTNMRVTGLSITQSIQKSDNSVILIEGRRTFVRVFVKSDGSSVSGVSARLNSVTAGGAVIDTLLPVNDVGTDITVKSSPSRSNVNDSFLFELPWNWIDSGLRLRADLNPYHSPPQASYANNSLTSGPFNFQPSPALKVNFVAWQYYNGSTIYSPHFINDIMHTYSWLIRAYPIASKIVFDNSNEPGLHPNLWFVGDDNLWALVDRSAEECQDLLIKNPDGSVKKDNRNLCASRYTNYRMVDMRADAGLPGNRFFYGMISDGWKFPRGQACCGTAVSSGPVGPPDVSSWDTDTTYGDWYAAHEIAHTLGRNHPNPNSDDPETEDVVEGCRHSRSDPNYPYVNAQIGAS
;
A
#
# COMPACT_ATOMS: atom_id res chain seq x y z
N LYS A 1 -7.20 -8.37 53.01
CA LYS A 1 -5.79 -8.73 53.28
C LYS A 1 -5.70 -10.24 53.49
N LEU A 2 -4.79 -10.89 52.78
CA LEU A 2 -4.44 -12.27 53.05
C LEU A 2 -3.27 -12.29 54.05
N SER A 3 -3.17 -13.34 54.85
CA SER A 3 -1.99 -13.58 55.68
C SER A 3 -0.76 -13.78 54.79
N THR A 4 0.44 -13.44 55.27
CA THR A 4 1.69 -13.83 54.61
C THR A 4 1.86 -15.34 54.52
N ASP A 5 1.16 -16.08 55.39
CA ASP A 5 1.11 -17.54 55.41
C ASP A 5 -0.15 -18.11 54.75
N ALA A 6 -0.89 -17.29 53.99
CA ALA A 6 -2.14 -17.72 53.38
C ALA A 6 -1.91 -18.79 52.30
N ASN A 7 -2.66 -19.88 52.37
CA ASN A 7 -2.69 -20.91 51.34
C ASN A 7 -3.73 -20.58 50.27
N VAL A 8 -3.64 -21.28 49.13
CA VAL A 8 -4.65 -21.21 48.07
C VAL A 8 -5.99 -21.66 48.63
N GLY A 9 -6.96 -20.75 48.67
CA GLY A 9 -8.32 -20.98 49.19
C GLY A 9 -8.60 -20.32 50.55
N ASP A 10 -7.62 -19.68 51.18
CA ASP A 10 -7.85 -18.94 52.43
C ASP A 10 -8.70 -17.68 52.18
N ASP A 11 -9.67 -17.44 53.08
CA ASP A 11 -10.55 -16.28 52.99
C ASP A 11 -9.78 -14.98 53.28
N PRO A 12 -9.91 -13.95 52.42
CA PRO A 12 -9.32 -12.66 52.70
C PRO A 12 -10.02 -12.00 53.89
N THR A 13 -9.24 -11.42 54.81
CA THR A 13 -9.80 -10.59 55.89
C THR A 13 -10.06 -9.16 55.40
N LEU A 14 -11.16 -8.55 55.85
CA LEU A 14 -11.47 -7.16 55.52
C LEU A 14 -10.37 -6.23 56.05
N MET A 15 -9.84 -5.37 55.18
CA MET A 15 -8.81 -4.39 55.57
C MET A 15 -9.44 -3.14 56.20
N HIS A 16 -10.52 -2.63 55.62
CA HIS A 16 -11.23 -1.48 56.12
C HIS A 16 -12.69 -1.47 55.65
N ALA A 17 -13.64 -1.20 56.54
CA ALA A 17 -15.08 -1.25 56.23
C ALA A 17 -15.61 0.03 55.55
N GLY A 18 -14.91 1.16 55.72
CA GLY A 18 -15.31 2.46 55.17
C GLY A 18 -14.85 2.75 53.74
N ILE A 19 -14.22 1.79 53.05
CA ILE A 19 -13.80 1.95 51.65
C ILE A 19 -14.81 1.25 50.77
N GLN A 20 -15.61 2.01 50.04
CA GLN A 20 -16.39 1.51 48.91
C GLN A 20 -15.77 2.11 47.66
N MET A 21 -15.10 1.28 46.86
CA MET A 21 -14.49 1.79 45.61
C MET A 21 -15.62 2.15 44.65
N ALA A 22 -15.68 3.42 44.25
CA ALA A 22 -16.44 3.84 43.08
C ALA A 22 -15.90 3.14 41.82
N THR A 23 -16.63 3.22 40.71
CA THR A 23 -16.31 2.48 39.46
C THR A 23 -14.90 2.75 38.91
N ASP A 24 -14.30 3.91 39.20
CA ASP A 24 -12.97 4.32 38.71
C ASP A 24 -11.93 4.45 39.85
N GLY A 25 -11.98 3.56 40.84
CA GLY A 25 -11.04 3.57 41.97
C GLY A 25 -9.68 2.97 41.64
N GLN A 26 -8.59 3.53 42.20
CA GLN A 26 -7.24 2.96 42.10
C GLN A 26 -6.61 2.72 43.47
N LEU A 27 -5.70 1.76 43.55
CA LEU A 27 -5.04 1.33 44.77
C LEU A 27 -3.53 1.23 44.54
N ILE A 28 -2.72 1.73 45.48
CA ILE A 28 -1.27 1.50 45.49
C ILE A 28 -0.79 1.27 46.93
N LEU A 29 0.31 0.54 47.08
CA LEU A 29 0.88 0.15 48.36
C LEU A 29 2.32 0.67 48.45
N ASP A 30 2.71 1.22 49.59
CA ASP A 30 4.13 1.31 49.99
C ASP A 30 4.43 0.22 51.04
N ASN A 31 5.52 0.31 51.80
CA ASN A 31 5.82 -0.67 52.84
C ASN A 31 4.80 -0.67 53.99
N ASP A 32 4.35 0.50 54.43
CA ASP A 32 3.60 0.70 55.68
C ASP A 32 2.15 1.09 55.46
N ASN A 33 1.80 1.54 54.27
CA ASN A 33 0.54 2.19 53.94
C ASN A 33 -0.08 1.64 52.65
N LEU A 34 -1.40 1.77 52.62
CA LEU A 34 -2.29 1.67 51.48
C LEU A 34 -2.72 3.08 51.10
N TYR A 35 -2.61 3.41 49.82
CA TYR A 35 -3.23 4.60 49.26
C TYR A 35 -4.33 4.18 48.30
N PHE A 36 -5.44 4.90 48.33
CA PHE A 36 -6.50 4.69 47.36
C PHE A 36 -7.04 6.01 46.84
N LEU A 37 -7.34 6.01 45.56
CA LEU A 37 -7.94 7.12 44.83
C LEU A 37 -9.40 6.76 44.55
N GLU A 38 -10.29 7.65 44.95
CA GLU A 38 -11.72 7.62 44.67
C GLU A 38 -12.04 8.75 43.70
N VAL A 39 -12.70 8.43 42.58
CA VAL A 39 -13.18 9.42 41.61
C VAL A 39 -14.70 9.38 41.55
N SER A 40 -15.32 10.56 41.63
CA SER A 40 -16.76 10.75 41.59
C SER A 40 -17.14 11.88 40.62
N GLY A 41 -18.36 11.86 40.10
CA GLY A 41 -18.85 12.82 39.11
C GLY A 41 -18.66 12.36 37.66
N PHE A 42 -18.88 13.27 36.72
CA PHE A 42 -18.84 13.03 35.27
C PHE A 42 -18.24 14.23 34.55
N ASN A 43 -17.61 14.02 33.39
CA ASN A 43 -17.00 15.09 32.60
C ASN A 43 -18.01 16.23 32.37
N PRO A 44 -17.67 17.50 32.70
CA PRO A 44 -16.38 18.00 33.19
C PRO A 44 -16.22 18.14 34.71
N ASN A 45 -17.24 17.81 35.50
CA ASN A 45 -17.30 18.04 36.94
C ASN A 45 -16.89 16.79 37.74
N TYR A 46 -15.58 16.54 37.79
CA TYR A 46 -15.02 15.46 38.60
C TYR A 46 -14.61 15.94 39.99
N THR A 47 -14.76 15.05 40.98
CA THR A 47 -14.13 15.17 42.30
C THR A 47 -13.33 13.91 42.59
N SER A 48 -12.02 14.07 42.73
CA SER A 48 -11.09 13.00 43.10
C SER A 48 -10.61 13.19 44.54
N LYS A 49 -10.64 12.12 45.33
CA LYS A 49 -10.12 12.10 46.71
C LYS A 49 -9.06 11.02 46.83
N ILE A 50 -7.92 11.38 47.39
CA ILE A 50 -6.85 10.44 47.68
C ILE A 50 -6.74 10.27 49.18
N TYR A 51 -6.66 9.03 49.61
CA TYR A 51 -6.63 8.67 51.01
C TYR A 51 -5.43 7.78 51.33
N ARG A 52 -5.03 7.79 52.60
CA ARG A 52 -3.98 6.93 53.16
C ARG A 52 -4.52 6.14 54.36
N ILE A 53 -4.16 4.87 54.43
CA ILE A 53 -4.48 3.96 55.53
C ILE A 53 -3.23 3.16 55.86
N SER A 54 -2.83 3.11 57.14
CA SER A 54 -1.73 2.23 57.56
C SER A 54 -2.12 0.76 57.39
N LYS A 55 -1.21 -0.09 56.92
CA LYS A 55 -1.42 -1.54 56.83
C LYS A 55 -1.65 -2.21 58.19
N GLY A 56 -1.14 -1.59 59.26
CA GLY A 56 -1.39 -2.01 60.64
C GLY A 56 -2.75 -1.54 61.20
N ALA A 57 -3.53 -0.79 60.43
CA ALA A 57 -4.83 -0.28 60.87
C ALA A 57 -5.85 -1.40 61.08
N ASN A 58 -6.65 -1.27 62.14
CA ASN A 58 -7.85 -2.09 62.33
C ASN A 58 -8.97 -1.63 61.37
N PRO A 59 -9.94 -2.49 61.00
CA PRO A 59 -10.97 -2.19 59.99
C PRO A 59 -11.91 -0.98 60.24
N GLY A 60 -11.78 -0.29 61.37
CA GLY A 60 -12.48 0.97 61.70
C GLY A 60 -11.56 2.13 62.08
N SER A 61 -10.28 2.07 61.70
CA SER A 61 -9.33 3.16 61.94
C SER A 61 -9.67 4.39 61.09
N LEU A 62 -9.25 5.59 61.50
CA LEU A 62 -9.50 6.79 60.71
C LEU A 62 -8.75 6.71 59.37
N ILE A 63 -9.44 7.06 58.28
CA ILE A 63 -8.85 7.23 56.96
C ILE A 63 -8.30 8.65 56.86
N GLU A 64 -7.02 8.80 56.55
CA GLU A 64 -6.43 10.11 56.31
C GLU A 64 -6.73 10.58 54.89
N THR A 65 -7.29 11.78 54.74
CA THR A 65 -7.45 12.43 53.43
C THR A 65 -6.15 13.13 53.06
N MET A 66 -5.50 12.65 52.00
CA MET A 66 -4.23 13.20 51.50
C MET A 66 -4.45 14.37 50.56
N ALA A 67 -5.46 14.26 49.68
CA ALA A 67 -5.82 15.30 48.72
C ALA A 67 -7.30 15.23 48.35
N THR A 68 -7.90 16.38 48.04
CA THR A 68 -9.19 16.50 47.36
C THR A 68 -8.99 17.41 46.14
N ARG A 69 -9.36 16.93 44.95
CA ARG A 69 -9.13 17.59 43.66
C ARG A 69 -10.45 17.73 42.92
N SER A 70 -10.67 18.89 42.31
CA SER A 70 -11.81 19.15 41.42
C SER A 70 -11.45 18.84 39.96
N ALA A 71 -10.89 17.65 39.73
CA ALA A 71 -10.41 17.18 38.44
C ALA A 71 -10.41 15.65 38.41
N TYR A 72 -10.35 15.04 37.22
CA TYR A 72 -10.17 13.60 37.07
C TYR A 72 -8.71 13.22 37.36
N ALA A 73 -8.43 12.74 38.57
CA ALA A 73 -7.14 12.17 38.90
C ALA A 73 -7.07 10.70 38.45
N ARG A 74 -5.90 10.24 38.00
CA ARG A 74 -5.64 8.84 37.59
C ARG A 74 -4.18 8.45 37.78
N LYS A 75 -3.88 7.16 37.59
CA LYS A 75 -2.56 6.53 37.69
C LYS A 75 -1.88 6.89 39.03
N LEU A 76 -2.42 6.42 40.14
CA LEU A 76 -1.86 6.65 41.47
C LEU A 76 -0.53 5.89 41.64
N GLY A 77 0.48 6.56 42.18
CA GLY A 77 1.82 5.99 42.38
C GLY A 77 2.47 6.54 43.64
N VAL A 78 3.39 5.78 44.23
CA VAL A 78 4.11 6.17 45.44
C VAL A 78 5.60 5.87 45.27
N SER A 79 6.46 6.76 45.74
CA SER A 79 7.90 6.54 45.82
C SER A 79 8.39 6.76 47.24
N HIS A 80 9.31 5.89 47.68
CA HIS A 80 10.00 5.98 48.95
C HIS A 80 11.49 5.77 48.71
N ALA A 81 12.31 6.68 49.20
CA ALA A 81 13.75 6.64 49.05
C ALA A 81 14.44 7.09 50.36
N SER A 82 15.13 6.15 51.02
CA SER A 82 15.84 6.40 52.29
C SER A 82 17.21 5.75 52.30
N PHE A 83 18.25 6.46 52.75
CA PHE A 83 19.60 5.92 52.97
C PHE A 83 20.20 6.54 54.23
N LEU A 84 21.08 5.78 54.88
CA LEU A 84 21.76 6.19 56.11
C LEU A 84 22.44 7.56 55.92
N GLY A 85 22.00 8.55 56.71
CA GLY A 85 22.54 9.91 56.68
C GLY A 85 21.95 10.84 55.62
N SER A 86 20.84 10.50 54.98
CA SER A 86 20.10 11.36 54.04
C SER A 86 18.63 11.52 54.46
N ASP A 87 18.02 12.66 54.11
CA ASP A 87 16.59 12.87 54.32
C ASP A 87 15.79 11.84 53.51
N SER A 88 14.85 11.16 54.18
CA SER A 88 13.89 10.28 53.52
C SER A 88 13.06 11.09 52.52
N ARG A 89 12.85 10.54 51.34
CA ARG A 89 12.05 11.15 50.27
C ARG A 89 10.82 10.29 50.03
N ASN A 90 9.67 10.82 50.42
CA ASN A 90 8.38 10.13 50.42
C ASN A 90 7.40 10.93 49.57
N TYR A 91 7.02 10.41 48.42
CA TYR A 91 6.18 11.13 47.47
C TYR A 91 5.01 10.29 46.98
N LEU A 92 3.87 10.95 46.82
CA LEU A 92 2.68 10.44 46.17
C LEU A 92 2.48 11.16 44.84
N TYR A 93 2.16 10.41 43.80
CA TYR A 93 2.02 10.90 42.43
C TYR A 93 0.66 10.53 41.84
N TRP A 94 0.17 11.38 40.95
CA TRP A 94 -1.00 11.11 40.12
C TRP A 94 -0.99 12.02 38.89
N LEU A 95 -1.77 11.65 37.87
CA LEU A 95 -2.04 12.48 36.71
C LEU A 95 -3.37 13.21 36.89
N GLU A 96 -3.42 14.50 36.56
CA GLU A 96 -4.67 15.26 36.46
C GLU A 96 -4.54 16.33 35.37
N ASN A 97 -5.58 16.51 34.54
CA ASN A 97 -5.62 17.56 33.50
C ASN A 97 -4.37 17.62 32.59
N GLY A 98 -3.76 16.47 32.28
CA GLY A 98 -2.53 16.39 31.47
C GLY A 98 -1.24 16.73 32.22
N ASN A 99 -1.29 16.96 33.52
CA ASN A 99 -0.13 17.28 34.36
C ASN A 99 0.24 16.11 35.28
N LEU A 100 1.53 16.02 35.61
CA LEU A 100 2.01 15.14 36.67
C LEU A 100 2.05 15.90 37.99
N MET A 101 1.25 15.43 38.95
CA MET A 101 1.17 15.96 40.29
C MET A 101 2.04 15.16 41.23
N MET A 102 2.62 15.84 42.22
CA MET A 102 3.47 15.24 43.25
C MET A 102 3.15 15.87 44.60
N GLN A 103 2.83 15.04 45.59
CA GLN A 103 2.68 15.43 46.99
C GLN A 103 3.85 14.87 47.80
N ASN A 104 4.56 15.74 48.52
CA ASN A 104 5.51 15.31 49.54
C ASN A 104 4.72 14.81 50.76
N LEU A 105 4.97 13.58 51.20
CA LEU A 105 4.19 12.92 52.25
C LEU A 105 4.56 13.41 53.66
N ASP A 106 5.74 14.00 53.83
CA ASP A 106 6.23 14.48 55.13
C ASP A 106 5.63 15.86 55.47
N ASN A 107 5.60 16.78 54.50
CA ASN A 107 5.07 18.13 54.68
C ASN A 107 3.70 18.38 54.01
N LYS A 108 3.15 17.38 53.32
CA LYS A 108 1.84 17.37 52.63
C LYS A 108 1.71 18.39 51.50
N VAL A 109 2.80 19.03 51.06
CA VAL A 109 2.77 20.02 49.97
C VAL A 109 2.52 19.32 48.64
N ILE A 110 1.51 19.80 47.90
CA ILE A 110 1.19 19.36 46.54
C ILE A 110 1.82 20.32 45.55
N THR A 111 2.51 19.78 44.55
CA THR A 111 3.14 20.51 43.46
C THR A 111 2.74 19.92 42.11
N THR A 112 2.54 20.78 41.12
CA THR A 112 2.51 20.37 39.71
C THR A 112 3.95 20.22 39.27
N LYS A 113 4.40 18.99 39.10
CA LYS A 113 5.81 18.71 38.82
C LYS A 113 6.16 18.95 37.35
N VAL A 114 5.20 18.69 36.48
CA VAL A 114 5.31 18.84 35.03
C VAL A 114 4.05 19.54 34.57
N ASP A 115 4.19 20.85 34.29
CA ASP A 115 3.20 21.68 33.60
C ASP A 115 3.70 21.86 32.17
N THR A 116 2.91 21.45 31.19
CA THR A 116 3.40 21.23 29.83
C THR A 116 2.42 21.69 28.78
N THR A 117 2.98 22.12 27.65
CA THR A 117 2.24 22.28 26.40
C THR A 117 1.83 20.94 25.77
N ALA A 118 2.36 19.82 26.27
CA ALA A 118 2.15 18.47 25.78
C ALA A 118 1.79 17.55 26.94
N ALA A 119 0.51 17.17 27.03
CA ALA A 119 -0.04 16.45 28.17
C ALA A 119 0.76 15.18 28.52
N VAL A 120 1.02 14.97 29.80
CA VAL A 120 1.61 13.75 30.33
C VAL A 120 0.64 12.59 30.10
N THR A 121 1.10 11.58 29.35
CA THR A 121 0.28 10.43 28.96
C THR A 121 0.38 9.30 29.97
N ASP A 122 1.60 9.01 30.45
CA ASP A 122 1.87 8.03 31.50
C ASP A 122 3.12 8.39 32.33
N TYR A 123 3.28 7.75 33.50
CA TYR A 123 4.50 7.88 34.30
C TYR A 123 4.77 6.63 35.15
N TYR A 124 6.04 6.48 35.53
CA TYR A 124 6.53 5.47 36.47
C TYR A 124 7.44 6.11 37.51
N ALA A 125 7.00 6.10 38.77
CA ALA A 125 7.81 6.49 39.90
C ALA A 125 8.59 5.26 40.41
N GLU A 126 9.90 5.24 40.19
CA GLU A 126 10.69 4.01 40.38
C GLU A 126 11.02 3.70 41.85
N GLY A 127 10.88 4.69 42.73
CA GLY A 127 11.34 4.58 44.12
C GLY A 127 12.83 4.83 44.28
N GLY A 128 13.29 4.76 45.53
CA GLY A 128 14.68 4.95 45.88
C GLY A 128 15.57 3.82 45.40
N ARG A 129 16.54 4.14 44.54
CA ARG A 129 17.65 3.25 44.18
C ARG A 129 18.94 3.74 44.77
N VAL A 130 19.59 2.88 45.55
CA VAL A 130 20.92 3.14 46.09
C VAL A 130 21.94 2.69 45.05
N SER A 131 22.80 3.61 44.60
CA SER A 131 23.96 3.32 43.77
C SER A 131 25.23 3.64 44.54
N CYS A 132 26.06 2.63 44.78
CA CYS A 132 27.31 2.75 45.51
C CYS A 132 28.50 2.51 44.59
N THR A 133 29.40 3.49 44.50
CA THR A 133 30.76 3.29 43.97
C THR A 133 31.73 3.41 45.14
N ILE A 134 32.45 4.52 45.27
CA ILE A 134 33.22 4.89 46.48
C ILE A 134 32.31 5.58 47.51
N PHE A 135 31.33 6.35 47.00
CA PHE A 135 30.25 6.94 47.79
C PHE A 135 28.91 6.39 47.30
N CYS A 136 27.95 6.25 48.21
CA CYS A 136 26.59 5.87 47.88
C CYS A 136 25.73 7.11 47.61
N SER A 137 24.90 7.04 46.58
CA SER A 137 23.89 8.04 46.27
C SER A 137 22.53 7.36 46.13
N ILE A 138 21.45 8.07 46.47
CA ILE A 138 20.10 7.61 46.17
C ILE A 138 19.55 8.42 45.00
N THR A 139 19.04 7.72 43.99
CA THR A 139 18.15 8.31 43.00
C THR A 139 16.72 7.92 43.33
N ASP A 140 15.79 8.86 43.14
CA ASP A 140 14.36 8.57 43.17
C ASP A 140 13.81 9.11 41.85
N ARG A 141 14.00 8.36 40.75
CA ARG A 141 13.62 8.87 39.44
C ARG A 141 12.15 8.62 39.16
N VAL A 142 11.57 9.60 38.50
CA VAL A 142 10.29 9.46 37.85
C VAL A 142 10.53 9.54 36.36
N TYR A 143 9.99 8.57 35.63
CA TYR A 143 9.93 8.57 34.18
C TYR A 143 8.52 8.95 33.77
N TYR A 144 8.37 9.78 32.75
CA TYR A 144 7.06 10.14 32.23
C TYR A 144 7.08 10.30 30.72
N SER A 145 5.98 9.91 30.07
CA SER A 145 5.75 10.14 28.66
C SER A 145 4.79 11.31 28.44
N ASN A 146 4.82 11.93 27.26
CA ASN A 146 3.90 13.00 26.90
C ASN A 146 3.28 12.82 25.50
N SER A 147 2.33 13.69 25.16
CA SER A 147 1.63 13.71 23.87
C SER A 147 2.53 14.07 22.67
N ASN A 148 3.79 14.45 22.91
CA ASN A 148 4.80 14.65 21.87
C ASN A 148 5.62 13.37 21.61
N LYS A 149 5.18 12.20 22.11
CA LYS A 149 5.86 10.91 21.92
C LYS A 149 7.23 10.84 22.61
N GLN A 150 7.45 11.66 23.62
CA GLN A 150 8.74 11.77 24.31
C GLN A 150 8.70 11.12 25.69
N LEU A 151 9.75 10.39 26.02
CA LEU A 151 10.07 9.93 27.37
C LEU A 151 11.03 10.91 28.04
N TRP A 152 10.65 11.36 29.22
CA TRP A 152 11.43 12.25 30.07
C TRP A 152 11.70 11.60 31.42
N THR A 153 12.73 12.09 32.11
CA THR A 153 13.01 11.68 33.49
C THR A 153 13.40 12.88 34.36
N PHE A 154 13.08 12.80 35.64
CA PHE A 154 13.63 13.69 36.67
C PHE A 154 13.87 12.90 37.96
N ASN A 155 14.80 13.36 38.79
CA ASN A 155 14.92 12.90 40.17
C ASN A 155 13.90 13.69 41.01
N SER A 156 13.16 13.09 41.94
CA SER A 156 12.11 13.74 42.75
C SER A 156 12.64 14.99 43.46
N GLY A 157 12.40 16.17 42.85
CA GLY A 157 12.96 17.47 43.26
C GLY A 157 13.76 18.23 42.18
N GLY A 158 14.32 17.54 41.19
CA GLY A 158 15.14 18.10 40.10
C GLY A 158 14.37 18.49 38.83
N THR A 159 15.08 18.97 37.81
CA THR A 159 14.52 19.36 36.51
C THR A 159 14.37 18.16 35.55
N PRO A 160 13.32 18.11 34.71
CA PRO A 160 13.18 17.09 33.68
C PRO A 160 14.28 17.12 32.61
N SER A 161 14.66 15.94 32.11
CA SER A 161 15.56 15.74 30.97
C SER A 161 14.99 14.71 29.99
N LEU A 162 15.15 14.95 28.68
CA LEU A 162 14.69 14.05 27.63
C LEU A 162 15.54 12.78 27.59
N VAL A 163 14.89 11.62 27.52
CA VAL A 163 15.53 10.30 27.48
C VAL A 163 15.44 9.69 26.09
N TYR A 164 14.27 9.81 25.45
CA TYR A 164 13.94 9.12 24.22
C TYR A 164 12.73 9.78 23.54
N THR A 165 12.68 9.73 22.21
CA THR A 165 11.50 10.09 21.42
C THR A 165 11.12 8.86 20.61
N SER A 166 9.93 8.32 20.87
CA SER A 166 9.39 7.21 20.10
C SER A 166 8.89 7.69 18.74
N ALA A 167 8.81 6.76 17.79
CA ALA A 167 8.08 6.98 16.55
C ALA A 167 6.59 7.26 16.81
N ASP A 168 6.04 6.72 17.90
CA ASP A 168 4.65 6.91 18.25
C ASP A 168 4.39 6.98 19.78
N GLN A 169 3.12 6.85 20.20
CA GLN A 169 2.74 7.16 21.58
C GLN A 169 3.26 6.13 22.58
N ILE A 170 3.96 6.60 23.62
CA ILE A 170 4.36 5.80 24.79
C ILE A 170 3.26 5.90 25.84
N TYR A 171 2.72 4.77 26.30
CA TYR A 171 1.54 4.77 27.18
C TYR A 171 1.68 3.87 28.42
N ASP A 172 2.76 3.11 28.56
CA ASP A 172 3.13 2.47 29.83
C ASP A 172 4.65 2.39 30.00
N ILE A 173 5.12 2.48 31.24
CA ILE A 173 6.55 2.51 31.57
C ILE A 173 6.81 1.68 32.84
N VAL A 174 7.86 0.84 32.82
CA VAL A 174 8.45 0.24 34.03
C VAL A 174 9.97 0.22 33.91
N THR A 175 10.68 0.02 35.04
CA THR A 175 12.15 -0.03 35.02
C THR A 175 12.70 -1.12 35.92
N ASP A 176 13.87 -1.64 35.55
CA ASP A 176 14.73 -2.41 36.45
C ASP A 176 16.05 -1.65 36.73
N ALA A 177 17.06 -2.36 37.23
CA ALA A 177 18.37 -1.80 37.54
C ALA A 177 19.08 -1.22 36.31
N ASP A 178 18.87 -1.80 35.13
CA ASP A 178 19.67 -1.59 33.94
C ASP A 178 18.87 -0.96 32.79
N ASN A 179 17.55 -1.18 32.77
CA ASN A 179 16.69 -0.93 31.63
C ASN A 179 15.41 -0.16 31.98
N ILE A 180 14.91 0.52 30.96
CA ILE A 180 13.59 1.13 30.89
C ILE A 180 12.80 0.29 29.89
N TYR A 181 11.63 -0.19 30.32
CA TYR A 181 10.70 -0.93 29.48
C TYR A 181 9.48 -0.09 29.21
N MET A 182 9.02 -0.10 27.97
CA MET A 182 7.91 0.77 27.53
C MET A 182 6.91 -0.03 26.71
N LEU A 183 5.64 0.37 26.82
CA LEU A 183 4.63 0.05 25.81
C LEU A 183 4.46 1.24 24.87
N GLU A 184 4.62 0.98 23.57
CA GLU A 184 4.44 1.95 22.50
C GLU A 184 3.30 1.53 21.57
N SER A 185 2.44 2.46 21.16
CA SER A 185 1.32 2.21 20.24
C SER A 185 1.56 2.93 18.94
N HIS A 186 1.66 2.18 17.85
CA HIS A 186 1.89 2.74 16.52
C HIS A 186 0.58 2.69 15.73
N GLU A 187 0.09 3.85 15.31
CA GLU A 187 -1.10 3.96 14.49
C GLU A 187 -0.82 3.44 13.08
N ILE A 188 -1.72 2.58 12.58
CA ILE A 188 -1.79 2.13 11.20
C ILE A 188 -3.08 2.71 10.60
N PRO A 189 -2.98 3.92 10.00
CA PRO A 189 -4.07 4.52 9.28
C PRO A 189 -4.60 3.59 8.21
N CYS A 190 -5.90 3.39 8.23
CA CYS A 190 -6.60 2.74 7.14
C CYS A 190 -6.81 3.75 5.99
N SER A 191 -6.89 3.25 4.77
CA SER A 191 -7.25 4.05 3.60
C SER A 191 -7.91 3.15 2.54
N PRO A 192 -8.84 3.67 1.71
CA PRO A 192 -9.35 5.04 1.69
C PRO A 192 -10.23 5.37 2.90
N GLN A 193 -10.15 6.62 3.38
CA GLN A 193 -11.00 7.15 4.44
C GLN A 193 -12.43 7.41 3.93
N PRO A 194 -13.48 7.34 4.79
CA PRO A 194 -13.43 7.14 6.24
C PRO A 194 -13.40 5.66 6.65
N CYS A 195 -12.48 5.32 7.55
CA CYS A 195 -12.39 4.01 8.20
C CYS A 195 -11.69 4.14 9.56
N PHE A 196 -11.73 3.11 10.38
CA PHE A 196 -11.04 3.10 11.68
C PHE A 196 -9.58 2.68 11.50
N SER A 197 -8.63 3.49 11.97
CA SER A 197 -7.23 3.11 12.06
C SER A 197 -7.07 1.86 12.94
N SER A 198 -6.13 0.99 12.57
CA SER A 198 -5.65 -0.05 13.48
C SER A 198 -4.42 0.43 14.24
N TYR A 199 -4.04 -0.29 15.29
CA TYR A 199 -2.88 0.00 16.12
C TYR A 199 -2.09 -1.27 16.38
N THR A 200 -0.78 -1.15 16.33
CA THR A 200 0.16 -2.20 16.77
C THR A 200 0.86 -1.74 18.03
N GLY A 201 0.91 -2.59 19.05
CA GLY A 201 1.64 -2.34 20.28
C GLY A 201 3.01 -3.01 20.28
N TYR A 202 3.97 -2.36 20.93
CA TYR A 202 5.32 -2.87 21.10
C TYR A 202 5.69 -2.91 22.58
N VAL A 203 6.32 -4.00 23.01
CA VAL A 203 7.12 -4.01 24.25
C VAL A 203 8.55 -3.70 23.85
N THR A 204 9.10 -2.61 24.37
CA THR A 204 10.47 -2.19 24.07
C THR A 204 11.35 -2.16 25.31
N ARG A 205 12.66 -2.28 25.12
CA ARG A 205 13.69 -2.21 26.16
C ARG A 205 14.77 -1.22 25.77
N ARG A 206 15.12 -0.30 26.66
CA ARG A 206 16.19 0.68 26.47
C ARG A 206 17.13 0.71 27.68
N PRO A 207 18.47 0.67 27.48
CA PRO A 207 19.41 0.84 28.58
C PRO A 207 19.26 2.20 29.26
N ARG A 208 19.31 2.22 30.59
CA ARG A 208 19.25 3.45 31.41
C ARG A 208 20.46 4.35 31.20
N SER A 209 21.59 3.78 30.80
CA SER A 209 22.81 4.49 30.42
C SER A 209 22.69 5.22 29.08
N GLY A 210 21.59 5.04 28.35
CA GLY A 210 21.42 5.48 26.98
C GLY A 210 21.87 4.41 25.97
N GLY A 211 21.45 4.56 24.72
CA GLY A 211 21.75 3.59 23.67
C GLY A 211 20.61 3.43 22.67
N THR A 212 20.57 2.28 22.00
CA THR A 212 19.47 1.85 21.13
C THR A 212 18.29 1.34 21.96
N THR A 213 17.09 1.39 21.36
CA THR A 213 15.89 0.78 21.93
C THR A 213 15.65 -0.54 21.19
N ASP A 214 15.58 -1.64 21.94
CA ASP A 214 15.29 -2.97 21.44
C ASP A 214 13.77 -3.20 21.42
N TYR A 215 13.27 -3.87 20.37
CA TYR A 215 11.90 -4.38 20.34
C TYR A 215 11.92 -5.81 20.89
N LEU A 216 11.08 -6.10 21.89
CA LEU A 216 10.99 -7.43 22.50
C LEU A 216 9.74 -8.20 22.04
N PHE A 217 8.67 -7.47 21.73
CA PHE A 217 7.39 -8.04 21.31
C PHE A 217 6.66 -7.05 20.40
N VAL A 218 5.86 -7.58 19.48
CA VAL A 218 4.95 -6.85 18.60
C VAL A 218 3.59 -7.54 18.61
N SER A 219 2.52 -6.78 18.82
CA SER A 219 1.16 -7.31 18.76
C SER A 219 0.64 -7.36 17.32
N ASP A 220 -0.40 -8.15 17.09
CA ASP A 220 -1.15 -8.03 15.84
C ASP A 220 -1.88 -6.66 15.76
N PRO A 221 -2.10 -6.10 14.56
CA PRO A 221 -2.87 -4.86 14.39
C PRO A 221 -4.33 -5.00 14.87
N GLN A 222 -4.81 -4.08 15.71
CA GLN A 222 -6.18 -4.08 16.26
C GLN A 222 -6.92 -2.75 16.00
N VAL A 223 -8.21 -2.80 15.67
CA VAL A 223 -9.01 -1.62 15.25
C VAL A 223 -9.72 -0.91 16.43
N LEU A 224 -10.22 -1.64 17.44
CA LEU A 224 -11.08 -1.06 18.48
C LEU A 224 -10.77 -1.44 19.95
N THR A 225 -9.90 -2.41 20.25
CA THR A 225 -9.65 -2.90 21.64
C THR A 225 -8.40 -3.79 21.76
N PRO A 226 -7.91 -4.01 23.00
CA PRO A 226 -6.72 -3.35 23.52
C PRO A 226 -5.42 -3.90 22.91
N ILE A 227 -4.62 -2.99 22.36
CA ILE A 227 -3.15 -3.12 22.31
C ILE A 227 -2.61 -3.55 23.70
N PRO A 228 -1.39 -4.13 23.81
CA PRO A 228 -0.74 -4.42 25.08
C PRO A 228 -0.98 -3.35 26.15
N GLN A 229 -1.34 -3.66 27.40
CA GLN A 229 -1.53 -2.68 28.48
C GLN A 229 -0.99 -3.19 29.81
N SER A 230 -0.91 -2.30 30.81
CA SER A 230 -0.60 -2.67 32.20
C SER A 230 0.74 -3.39 32.34
N LEU A 231 1.78 -2.78 31.76
CA LEU A 231 3.13 -3.31 31.85
C LEU A 231 3.59 -3.29 33.31
N ALA A 232 4.04 -4.45 33.77
CA ALA A 232 4.57 -4.66 35.10
C ALA A 232 5.89 -5.44 35.01
N ILE A 233 6.70 -5.32 36.05
CA ILE A 233 7.90 -6.13 36.23
C ILE A 233 7.81 -6.90 37.54
N SER A 234 8.10 -8.20 37.49
CA SER A 234 8.14 -9.08 38.65
C SER A 234 9.33 -10.02 38.57
N GLY A 235 10.31 -9.81 39.45
CA GLY A 235 11.60 -10.49 39.37
C GLY A 235 12.27 -10.21 38.03
N ILE A 236 12.50 -11.26 37.23
CA ILE A 236 13.12 -11.17 35.90
C ILE A 236 12.09 -11.13 34.77
N TYR A 237 10.80 -11.06 35.03
CA TYR A 237 9.77 -11.12 34.00
C TYR A 237 9.08 -9.77 33.81
N LEU A 238 8.89 -9.41 32.54
CA LEU A 238 7.91 -8.43 32.10
C LEU A 238 6.56 -9.13 31.98
N ILE A 239 5.50 -8.47 32.42
CA ILE A 239 4.13 -8.96 32.39
C ILE A 239 3.24 -7.86 31.84
N TRP A 240 2.35 -8.17 30.91
CA TRP A 240 1.36 -7.23 30.36
C TRP A 240 0.09 -7.95 29.96
N HIS A 241 -0.98 -7.21 29.68
CA HIS A 241 -2.25 -7.75 29.22
C HIS A 241 -2.45 -7.46 27.72
N GLU A 242 -3.00 -8.42 26.99
CA GLU A 242 -3.45 -8.25 25.61
C GLU A 242 -4.81 -8.93 25.45
N GLY A 243 -5.86 -8.15 25.20
CA GLY A 243 -7.23 -8.65 25.28
C GLY A 243 -7.52 -9.31 26.65
N PRO A 244 -7.98 -10.57 26.69
CA PRO A 244 -8.19 -11.31 27.93
C PRO A 244 -6.92 -11.97 28.50
N ASP A 245 -5.82 -11.97 27.74
CA ASP A 245 -4.64 -12.75 28.05
C ASP A 245 -3.63 -11.95 28.88
N VAL A 246 -2.98 -12.64 29.82
CA VAL A 246 -1.83 -12.12 30.57
C VAL A 246 -0.57 -12.75 29.97
N LEU A 247 0.22 -11.92 29.30
CA LEU A 247 1.45 -12.32 28.64
C LEU A 247 2.65 -12.04 29.55
N ARG A 248 3.71 -12.85 29.39
CA ARG A 248 4.97 -12.64 30.10
C ARG A 248 6.16 -12.96 29.23
N LEU A 249 7.26 -12.23 29.44
CA LEU A 249 8.53 -12.44 28.77
C LEU A 249 9.69 -12.19 29.75
N PRO A 250 10.81 -12.94 29.68
CA PRO A 250 12.01 -12.58 30.41
C PRO A 250 12.50 -11.17 30.03
N SER A 251 12.84 -10.36 31.04
CA SER A 251 13.41 -9.00 30.91
C SER A 251 14.70 -8.95 30.10
N ASN A 252 15.43 -10.07 30.07
CA ASN A 252 16.65 -10.31 29.30
C ASN A 252 16.40 -11.07 27.99
N ALA A 253 15.16 -11.19 27.51
CA ALA A 253 14.87 -11.80 26.23
C ALA A 253 15.68 -11.14 25.10
N GLU A 254 16.03 -11.94 24.10
CA GLU A 254 16.69 -11.44 22.90
C GLU A 254 15.76 -10.46 22.19
N ALA A 255 16.36 -9.40 21.62
CA ALA A 255 15.61 -8.44 20.81
C ALA A 255 15.10 -9.13 19.55
N LEU A 256 13.91 -8.71 19.08
CA LEU A 256 13.40 -9.08 17.77
C LEU A 256 14.42 -8.68 16.70
N PRO A 257 14.73 -9.58 15.74
CA PRO A 257 15.68 -9.27 14.68
C PRO A 257 15.11 -8.14 13.83
N LEU A 258 15.87 -7.05 13.73
CA LEU A 258 15.51 -5.91 12.88
C LEU A 258 16.19 -6.07 11.52
N THR A 259 15.38 -6.16 10.47
CA THR A 259 15.87 -6.24 9.09
C THR A 259 15.68 -4.91 8.39
N ASN A 260 16.73 -4.36 7.79
CA ASN A 260 16.59 -3.18 6.94
C ASN A 260 15.80 -3.52 5.68
N MET A 261 14.81 -2.70 5.36
CA MET A 261 14.08 -2.74 4.10
C MET A 261 14.29 -1.42 3.39
N ARG A 262 14.22 -1.40 2.06
CA ARG A 262 14.45 -0.18 1.29
C ARG A 262 13.70 -0.14 -0.02
N VAL A 263 13.41 1.08 -0.47
CA VAL A 263 12.95 1.31 -1.84
C VAL A 263 14.17 1.22 -2.77
N THR A 264 14.02 0.48 -3.87
CA THR A 264 15.08 0.23 -4.85
C THR A 264 14.80 0.84 -6.22
N GLY A 265 13.55 1.21 -6.49
CA GLY A 265 13.18 1.89 -7.71
C GLY A 265 11.68 2.21 -7.76
N LEU A 266 11.33 3.07 -8.70
CA LEU A 266 9.96 3.46 -9.01
C LEU A 266 9.82 3.48 -10.53
N SER A 267 8.80 2.82 -11.07
CA SER A 267 8.52 2.78 -12.51
C SER A 267 7.07 3.15 -12.75
N ILE A 268 6.84 4.10 -13.66
CA ILE A 268 5.51 4.43 -14.17
C ILE A 268 5.26 3.66 -15.47
N THR A 269 4.04 3.18 -15.69
CA THR A 269 3.69 2.40 -16.89
C THR A 269 2.24 2.62 -17.33
N GLN A 270 2.08 2.64 -18.65
CA GLN A 270 0.88 2.69 -19.47
C GLN A 270 1.04 1.65 -20.59
N SER A 271 1.44 0.42 -20.22
CA SER A 271 1.78 -0.73 -21.08
C SER A 271 3.29 -0.98 -21.26
N ILE A 272 3.97 -0.31 -22.19
CA ILE A 272 5.29 -0.72 -22.71
C ILE A 272 6.48 0.13 -22.23
N GLN A 273 6.35 0.75 -21.05
CA GLN A 273 7.34 1.71 -20.56
C GLN A 273 8.69 1.05 -20.28
N LYS A 274 9.77 1.78 -20.62
CA LYS A 274 11.14 1.42 -20.29
C LYS A 274 11.53 1.99 -18.93
N SER A 275 12.52 1.39 -18.28
CA SER A 275 13.01 1.84 -16.97
C SER A 275 13.62 3.24 -16.97
N ASP A 276 14.04 3.74 -18.14
CA ASP A 276 14.54 5.11 -18.33
C ASP A 276 13.43 6.13 -18.64
N ASN A 277 12.16 5.70 -18.69
CA ASN A 277 10.99 6.49 -19.07
C ASN A 277 11.11 7.17 -20.45
N SER A 278 11.91 6.61 -21.38
CA SER A 278 12.05 7.15 -22.74
C SER A 278 10.79 6.95 -23.62
N VAL A 279 9.90 6.04 -23.23
CA VAL A 279 8.60 5.87 -23.89
C VAL A 279 7.65 6.95 -23.40
N ILE A 280 7.11 7.72 -24.34
CA ILE A 280 6.18 8.83 -24.08
C ILE A 280 4.99 8.35 -23.25
N LEU A 281 4.64 9.13 -22.23
CA LEU A 281 3.42 8.97 -21.44
C LEU A 281 2.30 9.82 -22.06
N ILE A 282 1.07 9.31 -22.02
CA ILE A 282 -0.11 9.89 -22.67
C ILE A 282 -1.12 10.33 -21.61
N GLU A 283 -1.62 11.56 -21.73
CA GLU A 283 -2.67 12.07 -20.84
C GLU A 283 -3.94 11.23 -20.91
N GLY A 284 -4.61 11.05 -19.77
CA GLY A 284 -5.88 10.32 -19.71
C GLY A 284 -5.80 8.83 -20.06
N ARG A 285 -4.60 8.23 -20.14
CA ARG A 285 -4.41 6.79 -20.31
C ARG A 285 -4.20 6.12 -18.95
N ARG A 286 -4.86 4.97 -18.73
CA ARG A 286 -4.79 4.24 -17.45
C ARG A 286 -3.33 3.97 -17.09
N THR A 287 -2.90 4.43 -15.91
CA THR A 287 -1.49 4.48 -15.52
C THR A 287 -1.27 3.78 -14.19
N PHE A 288 -0.24 2.96 -14.15
CA PHE A 288 0.20 2.28 -12.93
C PHE A 288 1.62 2.70 -12.55
N VAL A 289 1.92 2.60 -11.26
CA VAL A 289 3.26 2.78 -10.71
C VAL A 289 3.64 1.54 -9.94
N ARG A 290 4.80 0.96 -10.26
CA ARG A 290 5.43 -0.09 -9.45
C ARG A 290 6.54 0.52 -8.60
N VAL A 291 6.46 0.31 -7.30
CA VAL A 291 7.50 0.65 -6.33
C VAL A 291 8.23 -0.64 -5.95
N PHE A 292 9.48 -0.74 -6.39
CA PHE A 292 10.32 -1.91 -6.13
C PHE A 292 10.98 -1.77 -4.77
N VAL A 293 10.89 -2.83 -3.97
CA VAL A 293 11.38 -2.85 -2.59
C VAL A 293 12.22 -4.10 -2.36
N LYS A 294 13.14 -4.02 -1.41
CA LYS A 294 14.04 -5.13 -1.07
C LYS A 294 14.34 -5.15 0.41
N SER A 295 14.41 -6.35 0.97
CA SER A 295 14.98 -6.60 2.29
C SER A 295 16.50 -6.84 2.17
N ASP A 296 17.31 -6.24 3.03
CA ASP A 296 18.75 -6.50 3.07
C ASP A 296 19.10 -7.77 3.89
N GLY A 297 18.09 -8.44 4.48
CA GLY A 297 18.24 -9.65 5.29
C GLY A 297 17.21 -10.73 4.94
N SER A 298 16.52 -11.28 5.94
CA SER A 298 15.40 -12.22 5.73
C SER A 298 14.17 -11.52 5.12
N SER A 299 13.28 -12.28 4.49
CA SER A 299 11.99 -11.73 4.04
C SER A 299 11.17 -11.21 5.21
N VAL A 300 10.50 -10.08 5.02
CA VAL A 300 9.72 -9.41 6.07
C VAL A 300 8.26 -9.30 5.62
N SER A 301 7.33 -9.88 6.38
CA SER A 301 5.89 -9.89 6.08
C SER A 301 5.16 -8.67 6.65
N GLY A 302 3.96 -8.39 6.13
CA GLY A 302 3.07 -7.35 6.69
C GLY A 302 3.60 -5.93 6.48
N VAL A 303 4.38 -5.71 5.41
CA VAL A 303 4.99 -4.41 5.15
C VAL A 303 4.06 -3.59 4.27
N SER A 304 3.75 -2.38 4.70
CA SER A 304 2.91 -1.42 3.97
C SER A 304 3.74 -0.44 3.14
N ALA A 305 3.10 0.24 2.19
CA ALA A 305 3.70 1.37 1.47
C ALA A 305 2.63 2.40 1.07
N ARG A 306 3.09 3.62 0.76
CA ARG A 306 2.27 4.70 0.22
C ARG A 306 2.92 5.31 -1.01
N LEU A 307 2.10 5.78 -1.94
CA LEU A 307 2.55 6.59 -3.06
C LEU A 307 1.90 7.97 -2.96
N ASN A 308 2.73 9.01 -2.84
CA ASN A 308 2.25 10.38 -2.68
C ASN A 308 2.47 11.19 -3.95
N SER A 309 1.48 11.97 -4.34
CA SER A 309 1.70 13.12 -5.22
C SER A 309 2.30 14.25 -4.40
N VAL A 310 3.37 14.87 -4.89
CA VAL A 310 4.09 15.92 -4.18
C VAL A 310 4.29 17.17 -5.03
N THR A 311 4.30 18.33 -4.37
CA THR A 311 4.72 19.60 -4.98
C THR A 311 6.22 19.56 -5.32
N ALA A 312 6.70 20.54 -6.11
CA ALA A 312 8.13 20.70 -6.35
C ALA A 312 8.95 20.94 -5.06
N GLY A 313 8.32 21.48 -4.00
CA GLY A 313 8.93 21.65 -2.68
C GLY A 313 8.85 20.42 -1.77
N GLY A 314 8.28 19.30 -2.24
CA GLY A 314 8.18 18.04 -1.50
C GLY A 314 6.97 17.93 -0.55
N ALA A 315 6.10 18.94 -0.49
CA ALA A 315 4.86 18.86 0.26
C ALA A 315 3.89 17.85 -0.39
N VAL A 316 3.30 16.97 0.41
CA VAL A 316 2.31 15.96 -0.03
C VAL A 316 1.00 16.66 -0.38
N ILE A 317 0.48 16.35 -1.57
CA ILE A 317 -0.81 16.84 -2.07
C ILE A 317 -1.89 15.78 -1.80
N ASP A 318 -1.60 14.53 -2.14
CA ASP A 318 -2.54 13.42 -2.09
C ASP A 318 -1.77 12.08 -2.01
N THR A 319 -2.41 11.02 -1.52
CA THR A 319 -1.78 9.73 -1.15
C THR A 319 -2.61 8.54 -1.63
N LEU A 320 -1.94 7.56 -2.23
CA LEU A 320 -2.52 6.30 -2.68
C LEU A 320 -2.00 5.12 -1.88
N LEU A 321 -2.85 4.10 -1.74
CA LEU A 321 -2.47 2.78 -1.26
C LEU A 321 -2.22 1.81 -2.42
N PRO A 322 -1.50 0.70 -2.16
CA PRO A 322 -1.28 -0.32 -3.17
C PRO A 322 -2.60 -1.02 -3.57
N VAL A 323 -2.68 -1.42 -4.83
CA VAL A 323 -3.79 -2.17 -5.46
C VAL A 323 -3.36 -3.60 -5.84
N ASN A 324 -2.37 -4.14 -5.13
CA ASN A 324 -1.97 -5.54 -5.27
C ASN A 324 -3.16 -6.46 -4.97
N ASP A 325 -3.23 -7.62 -5.63
CA ASP A 325 -4.27 -8.62 -5.43
C ASP A 325 -4.21 -9.30 -4.06
N VAL A 326 -3.03 -9.33 -3.43
CA VAL A 326 -2.80 -9.83 -2.07
C VAL A 326 -3.20 -8.84 -0.96
N GLY A 327 -3.60 -7.61 -1.32
CA GLY A 327 -3.94 -6.54 -0.38
C GLY A 327 -2.91 -5.40 -0.36
N THR A 328 -3.00 -4.53 0.64
CA THR A 328 -2.18 -3.32 0.75
C THR A 328 -0.78 -3.58 1.34
N ASP A 329 -0.58 -4.76 1.92
CA ASP A 329 0.65 -5.16 2.57
C ASP A 329 1.24 -6.37 1.82
N ILE A 330 2.56 -6.40 1.69
CA ILE A 330 3.25 -7.51 1.01
C ILE A 330 4.36 -8.08 1.89
N THR A 331 4.92 -9.20 1.45
CA THR A 331 6.19 -9.71 1.98
C THR A 331 7.35 -9.13 1.19
N VAL A 332 8.16 -8.28 1.82
CA VAL A 332 9.36 -7.70 1.22
C VAL A 332 10.48 -8.74 1.23
N LYS A 333 10.87 -9.19 0.04
CA LYS A 333 11.85 -10.26 -0.16
C LYS A 333 13.27 -9.73 -0.28
N SER A 334 14.24 -10.60 0.02
CA SER A 334 15.67 -10.33 -0.18
C SER A 334 16.15 -10.52 -1.62
N SER A 335 15.40 -11.26 -2.43
CA SER A 335 15.63 -11.44 -3.88
C SER A 335 14.30 -11.30 -4.63
N PRO A 336 13.74 -10.08 -4.73
CA PRO A 336 12.46 -9.83 -5.38
C PRO A 336 12.54 -10.09 -6.89
N SER A 337 11.53 -10.75 -7.46
CA SER A 337 11.41 -10.96 -8.90
C SER A 337 10.53 -9.90 -9.56
N ARG A 338 11.01 -9.28 -10.64
CA ARG A 338 10.21 -8.31 -11.40
C ARG A 338 9.01 -8.94 -12.12
N SER A 339 9.09 -10.22 -12.48
CA SER A 339 8.00 -10.95 -13.12
C SER A 339 6.84 -11.26 -12.16
N ASN A 340 7.09 -11.21 -10.84
CA ASN A 340 6.02 -11.30 -9.84
C ASN A 340 5.55 -9.90 -9.45
N VAL A 341 4.26 -9.61 -9.60
CA VAL A 341 3.69 -8.30 -9.24
C VAL A 341 3.77 -8.04 -7.74
N ASN A 342 3.64 -9.08 -6.91
CA ASN A 342 3.58 -9.02 -5.44
C ASN A 342 4.94 -9.00 -4.74
N ASP A 343 6.03 -8.97 -5.51
CA ASP A 343 7.37 -8.67 -5.00
C ASP A 343 7.66 -7.15 -5.03
N SER A 344 6.63 -6.35 -5.34
CA SER A 344 6.64 -4.88 -5.41
C SER A 344 5.25 -4.33 -5.05
N PHE A 345 5.17 -3.06 -4.67
CA PHE A 345 3.87 -2.41 -4.50
C PHE A 345 3.39 -1.84 -5.84
N LEU A 346 2.14 -2.15 -6.21
CA LEU A 346 1.48 -1.65 -7.41
C LEU A 346 0.47 -0.57 -7.02
N PHE A 347 0.49 0.57 -7.69
CA PHE A 347 -0.46 1.67 -7.47
C PHE A 347 -1.13 2.03 -8.79
N GLU A 348 -2.43 2.30 -8.78
CA GLU A 348 -3.15 2.87 -9.92
C GLU A 348 -3.29 4.39 -9.72
N LEU A 349 -2.84 5.18 -10.69
CA LEU A 349 -2.93 6.63 -10.59
C LEU A 349 -4.35 7.11 -10.96
N PRO A 350 -4.94 8.02 -10.17
CA PRO A 350 -6.24 8.60 -10.49
C PRO A 350 -6.13 9.57 -11.68
N TRP A 351 -7.21 9.75 -12.43
CA TRP A 351 -7.22 10.52 -13.68
C TRP A 351 -6.70 11.95 -13.54
N ASN A 352 -6.94 12.59 -12.39
CA ASN A 352 -6.49 13.96 -12.10
C ASN A 352 -4.98 14.08 -11.84
N TRP A 353 -4.24 12.98 -11.72
CA TRP A 353 -2.77 13.00 -11.60
C TRP A 353 -2.06 12.81 -12.96
N ILE A 354 -2.78 12.36 -13.99
CA ILE A 354 -2.22 11.98 -15.30
C ILE A 354 -2.14 13.21 -16.21
N ASP A 355 -1.43 14.23 -15.71
CA ASP A 355 -1.20 15.54 -16.33
C ASP A 355 0.29 15.91 -16.20
N SER A 356 0.73 16.93 -16.92
CA SER A 356 2.12 17.40 -16.96
C SER A 356 2.66 17.82 -15.59
N GLY A 357 3.92 17.47 -15.31
CA GLY A 357 4.65 17.92 -14.12
C GLY A 357 4.46 17.06 -12.86
N LEU A 358 3.81 15.89 -12.97
CA LEU A 358 3.57 14.97 -11.85
C LEU A 358 4.88 14.56 -11.15
N ARG A 359 4.93 14.72 -9.83
CA ARG A 359 6.04 14.21 -9.00
C ARG A 359 5.48 13.24 -7.98
N LEU A 360 6.17 12.12 -7.83
CA LEU A 360 5.73 11.02 -6.97
C LEU A 360 6.78 10.74 -5.90
N ARG A 361 6.33 10.52 -4.67
CA ARG A 361 7.17 10.02 -3.58
C ARG A 361 6.60 8.72 -3.04
N ALA A 362 7.36 7.65 -3.20
CA ALA A 362 7.08 6.38 -2.55
C ALA A 362 7.65 6.37 -1.14
N ASP A 363 6.83 5.99 -0.16
CA ASP A 363 7.23 5.83 1.24
C ASP A 363 6.96 4.37 1.65
N LEU A 364 8.03 3.62 1.92
CA LEU A 364 7.99 2.24 2.41
C LEU A 364 7.84 2.21 3.93
N ASN A 365 7.01 1.31 4.43
CA ASN A 365 6.78 1.09 5.86
C ASN A 365 6.57 2.41 6.64
N PRO A 366 5.64 3.28 6.18
CA PRO A 366 5.48 4.63 6.73
C PRO A 366 5.02 4.65 8.20
N TYR A 367 4.51 3.52 8.70
CA TYR A 367 4.00 3.38 10.07
C TYR A 367 4.95 2.62 10.99
N HIS A 368 6.15 2.29 10.50
CA HIS A 368 7.16 1.58 11.27
C HIS A 368 6.71 0.20 11.79
N SER A 369 5.72 -0.40 11.12
CA SER A 369 5.19 -1.73 11.39
C SER A 369 5.32 -2.60 10.14
N PRO A 370 6.17 -3.65 10.17
CA PRO A 370 7.02 -4.08 11.28
C PRO A 370 8.22 -3.13 11.53
N PRO A 371 8.85 -3.19 12.71
CA PRO A 371 10.04 -2.40 13.00
C PRO A 371 11.23 -2.85 12.11
N GLN A 372 12.07 -1.90 11.71
CA GLN A 372 13.26 -2.17 10.88
C GLN A 372 14.51 -1.46 11.43
N ALA A 373 15.69 -1.92 10.99
CA ALA A 373 16.96 -1.45 11.51
C ALA A 373 17.28 0.02 11.18
N SER A 374 16.79 0.54 10.06
CA SER A 374 16.97 1.93 9.62
C SER A 374 15.86 2.32 8.67
N TYR A 375 15.36 3.55 8.70
CA TYR A 375 14.32 4.05 7.78
C TYR A 375 14.88 5.03 6.72
N ALA A 376 16.20 5.26 6.72
CA ALA A 376 16.84 6.29 5.90
C ALA A 376 16.69 6.09 4.38
N ASN A 377 16.37 4.87 3.95
CA ASN A 377 16.25 4.46 2.55
C ASN A 377 14.82 3.97 2.19
N ASN A 378 13.82 4.35 3.00
CA ASN A 378 12.43 4.02 2.78
C ASN A 378 11.68 5.00 1.88
N SER A 379 12.27 6.15 1.54
CA SER A 379 11.62 7.14 0.69
C SER A 379 12.37 7.33 -0.63
N LEU A 380 11.62 7.37 -1.74
CA LEU A 380 12.15 7.67 -3.07
C LEU A 380 11.21 8.62 -3.80
N THR A 381 11.73 9.79 -4.18
CA THR A 381 11.01 10.76 -5.03
C THR A 381 11.45 10.62 -6.48
N SER A 382 10.51 10.66 -7.42
CA SER A 382 10.76 10.61 -8.86
C SER A 382 9.86 11.60 -9.62
N GLY A 383 10.30 11.96 -10.83
CA GLY A 383 9.68 12.97 -11.68
C GLY A 383 10.47 14.29 -11.74
N PRO A 384 9.92 15.33 -12.39
CA PRO A 384 8.57 15.37 -12.96
C PRO A 384 8.38 14.39 -14.12
N PHE A 385 7.23 13.73 -14.13
CA PHE A 385 6.73 12.99 -15.28
C PHE A 385 5.92 13.94 -16.15
N ASN A 386 6.18 13.91 -17.44
CA ASN A 386 5.46 14.71 -18.41
C ASN A 386 4.63 13.79 -19.30
N PHE A 387 3.36 14.15 -19.44
CA PHE A 387 2.42 13.48 -20.31
C PHE A 387 2.23 14.33 -21.56
N GLN A 388 2.07 13.67 -22.70
CA GLN A 388 1.70 14.31 -23.94
C GLN A 388 0.19 14.25 -24.11
N PRO A 389 -0.44 15.30 -24.65
CA PRO A 389 -1.85 15.28 -25.00
C PRO A 389 -2.19 14.05 -25.85
N SER A 390 -3.22 13.33 -25.45
CA SER A 390 -3.65 12.16 -26.20
C SER A 390 -4.25 12.56 -27.55
N PRO A 391 -3.95 11.84 -28.65
CA PRO A 391 -4.65 12.02 -29.91
C PRO A 391 -6.05 11.36 -29.90
N ALA A 392 -6.88 11.75 -30.88
CA ALA A 392 -8.15 11.11 -31.20
C ALA A 392 -7.97 10.07 -32.31
N LEU A 393 -8.27 8.79 -32.04
CA LEU A 393 -8.24 7.72 -33.04
C LEU A 393 -9.63 7.49 -33.61
N LYS A 394 -9.87 7.93 -34.84
CA LYS A 394 -11.16 7.81 -35.53
C LYS A 394 -11.18 6.58 -36.44
N VAL A 395 -12.00 5.59 -36.10
CA VAL A 395 -12.12 4.35 -36.88
C VAL A 395 -13.58 4.07 -37.20
N ASN A 396 -13.88 3.81 -38.47
CA ASN A 396 -15.12 3.18 -38.91
C ASN A 396 -14.91 1.68 -38.98
N PHE A 397 -15.60 0.96 -38.12
CA PHE A 397 -15.69 -0.48 -38.16
C PHE A 397 -16.80 -0.90 -39.12
N VAL A 398 -16.52 -1.86 -39.99
CA VAL A 398 -17.52 -2.48 -40.86
C VAL A 398 -17.62 -3.95 -40.48
N ALA A 399 -18.70 -4.32 -39.81
CA ALA A 399 -19.03 -5.70 -39.52
C ALA A 399 -19.67 -6.34 -40.75
N TRP A 400 -18.87 -7.08 -41.51
CA TRP A 400 -19.29 -7.72 -42.75
C TRP A 400 -20.10 -8.99 -42.46
N GLN A 401 -21.24 -9.11 -43.11
CA GLN A 401 -22.12 -10.27 -43.05
C GLN A 401 -22.14 -10.95 -44.41
N TYR A 402 -21.98 -12.28 -44.43
CA TYR A 402 -22.05 -13.07 -45.65
C TYR A 402 -22.92 -14.31 -45.45
N TYR A 403 -23.46 -14.81 -46.57
CA TYR A 403 -24.50 -15.83 -46.59
C TYR A 403 -24.01 -17.10 -47.29
N ASN A 404 -24.04 -18.24 -46.59
CA ASN A 404 -23.92 -19.57 -47.21
C ASN A 404 -25.29 -20.25 -47.16
N GLY A 405 -26.07 -20.12 -48.23
CA GLY A 405 -27.47 -20.54 -48.22
C GLY A 405 -28.25 -19.76 -47.15
N SER A 406 -28.85 -20.46 -46.19
CA SER A 406 -29.59 -19.84 -45.08
C SER A 406 -28.74 -19.46 -43.87
N THR A 407 -27.45 -19.81 -43.85
CA THR A 407 -26.56 -19.52 -42.72
C THR A 407 -25.92 -18.15 -42.91
N ILE A 408 -26.10 -17.27 -41.93
CA ILE A 408 -25.46 -15.95 -41.87
C ILE A 408 -24.22 -16.06 -41.00
N TYR A 409 -23.09 -15.59 -41.51
CA TYR A 409 -21.86 -15.41 -40.73
C TYR A 409 -21.66 -13.93 -40.49
N SER A 410 -21.48 -13.54 -39.22
CA SER A 410 -21.38 -12.14 -38.80
C SER A 410 -20.47 -12.04 -37.57
N PRO A 411 -19.67 -10.97 -37.44
CA PRO A 411 -19.03 -10.61 -36.19
C PRO A 411 -20.05 -10.50 -35.04
N HIS A 412 -19.69 -11.01 -33.86
CA HIS A 412 -20.46 -10.90 -32.64
C HIS A 412 -20.24 -9.53 -32.01
N PHE A 413 -21.34 -8.88 -31.59
CA PHE A 413 -21.27 -7.53 -31.04
C PHE A 413 -20.41 -7.44 -29.77
N ILE A 414 -20.62 -8.33 -28.80
CA ILE A 414 -19.85 -8.30 -27.55
C ILE A 414 -18.46 -8.88 -27.76
N ASN A 415 -18.39 -10.13 -28.23
CA ASN A 415 -17.14 -10.88 -28.23
C ASN A 415 -16.15 -10.37 -29.26
N ASP A 416 -16.57 -9.85 -30.42
CA ASP A 416 -15.63 -9.38 -31.45
C ASP A 416 -15.50 -7.85 -31.42
N ILE A 417 -16.61 -7.11 -31.48
CA ILE A 417 -16.59 -5.66 -31.64
C ILE A 417 -16.21 -4.93 -30.34
N MET A 418 -16.89 -5.21 -29.22
CA MET A 418 -16.60 -4.51 -27.96
C MET A 418 -15.23 -4.88 -27.40
N HIS A 419 -14.78 -6.13 -27.58
CA HIS A 419 -13.41 -6.54 -27.22
C HIS A 419 -12.37 -5.79 -28.04
N THR A 420 -12.60 -5.63 -29.36
CA THR A 420 -11.74 -4.79 -30.22
C THR A 420 -11.59 -3.37 -29.69
N TYR A 421 -12.69 -2.72 -29.29
CA TYR A 421 -12.63 -1.35 -28.75
C TYR A 421 -11.84 -1.30 -27.45
N SER A 422 -12.09 -2.29 -26.58
CA SER A 422 -11.41 -2.46 -25.30
C SER A 422 -9.90 -2.69 -25.49
N TRP A 423 -9.50 -3.50 -26.48
CA TRP A 423 -8.09 -3.74 -26.79
C TRP A 423 -7.41 -2.48 -27.32
N LEU A 424 -8.03 -1.75 -28.26
CA LEU A 424 -7.44 -0.54 -28.84
C LEU A 424 -7.13 0.52 -27.77
N ILE A 425 -8.04 0.79 -26.84
CA ILE A 425 -7.80 1.77 -25.75
C ILE A 425 -6.74 1.30 -24.73
N ARG A 426 -6.42 0.00 -24.68
CA ARG A 426 -5.35 -0.54 -23.83
C ARG A 426 -4.00 -0.57 -24.54
N ALA A 427 -3.99 -0.91 -25.83
CA ALA A 427 -2.76 -1.13 -26.60
C ALA A 427 -2.21 0.18 -27.18
N TYR A 428 -3.07 1.05 -27.71
CA TYR A 428 -2.63 2.23 -28.46
C TYR A 428 -2.30 3.40 -27.52
N PRO A 429 -1.41 4.32 -27.95
CA PRO A 429 -1.05 5.51 -27.19
C PRO A 429 -2.14 6.59 -27.27
N ILE A 430 -3.33 6.25 -26.79
CA ILE A 430 -4.51 7.12 -26.69
C ILE A 430 -5.08 7.07 -25.26
N ALA A 431 -5.89 8.06 -24.91
CA ALA A 431 -6.63 8.11 -23.66
C ALA A 431 -7.52 6.87 -23.55
N SER A 432 -7.70 6.37 -22.33
CA SER A 432 -8.55 5.20 -22.03
C SER A 432 -10.03 5.58 -22.01
N LYS A 433 -10.49 6.22 -23.09
CA LYS A 433 -11.82 6.80 -23.28
C LYS A 433 -12.36 6.41 -24.65
N ILE A 434 -13.64 6.09 -24.71
CA ILE A 434 -14.38 5.88 -25.96
C ILE A 434 -15.34 7.04 -26.13
N VAL A 435 -15.38 7.61 -27.34
CA VAL A 435 -16.18 8.80 -27.68
C VAL A 435 -17.02 8.49 -28.92
N PHE A 436 -18.35 8.52 -28.78
CA PHE A 436 -19.29 8.13 -29.84
C PHE A 436 -19.76 9.31 -30.72
N ASP A 437 -18.96 10.37 -30.82
CA ASP A 437 -19.23 11.53 -31.65
C ASP A 437 -18.08 11.83 -32.63
N ASN A 438 -18.26 12.88 -33.43
CA ASN A 438 -17.28 13.33 -34.42
C ASN A 438 -16.30 14.40 -33.88
N SER A 439 -16.31 14.68 -32.58
CA SER A 439 -15.40 15.64 -31.96
C SER A 439 -13.94 15.20 -32.12
N ASN A 440 -13.01 16.08 -31.71
CA ASN A 440 -11.58 15.76 -31.64
C ASN A 440 -11.14 15.52 -30.19
N GLU A 441 -12.06 15.11 -29.33
CA GLU A 441 -11.76 14.72 -27.96
C GLU A 441 -10.71 13.59 -27.92
N PRO A 442 -9.84 13.52 -26.90
CA PRO A 442 -8.88 12.43 -26.82
C PRO A 442 -9.52 11.05 -26.62
N GLY A 443 -8.97 10.01 -27.26
CA GLY A 443 -9.41 8.62 -27.11
C GLY A 443 -9.81 7.93 -28.42
N LEU A 444 -10.54 6.82 -28.31
CA LEU A 444 -11.06 6.06 -29.45
C LEU A 444 -12.43 6.60 -29.86
N HIS A 445 -12.60 6.88 -31.15
CA HIS A 445 -13.86 7.28 -31.77
C HIS A 445 -14.35 6.22 -32.75
N PRO A 446 -15.01 5.15 -32.26
CA PRO A 446 -15.53 4.12 -33.10
C PRO A 446 -16.87 4.58 -33.71
N ASN A 447 -17.06 4.24 -34.98
CA ASN A 447 -18.37 4.17 -35.59
C ASN A 447 -18.53 2.77 -36.20
N LEU A 448 -19.73 2.21 -36.21
CA LEU A 448 -19.96 0.82 -36.58
C LEU A 448 -21.04 0.73 -37.66
N TRP A 449 -20.73 0.05 -38.75
CA TRP A 449 -21.68 -0.31 -39.80
C TRP A 449 -21.81 -1.82 -39.90
N PHE A 450 -23.04 -2.32 -39.93
CA PHE A 450 -23.34 -3.70 -40.30
C PHE A 450 -23.69 -3.74 -41.78
N VAL A 451 -22.97 -4.55 -42.55
CA VAL A 451 -23.11 -4.59 -44.01
C VAL A 451 -23.22 -6.04 -44.46
N GLY A 452 -24.37 -6.40 -45.04
CA GLY A 452 -24.55 -7.66 -45.75
C GLY A 452 -24.01 -7.56 -47.18
N ASP A 453 -23.23 -8.54 -47.60
CA ASP A 453 -22.73 -8.66 -48.96
C ASP A 453 -22.86 -10.11 -49.47
N ASP A 454 -23.76 -10.30 -50.43
CA ASP A 454 -24.07 -11.61 -51.02
C ASP A 454 -22.88 -12.20 -51.80
N ASN A 455 -21.96 -11.37 -52.28
CA ASN A 455 -20.78 -11.83 -53.03
C ASN A 455 -19.64 -12.25 -52.09
N LEU A 456 -19.65 -11.79 -50.84
CA LEU A 456 -18.55 -12.01 -49.90
C LEU A 456 -18.35 -13.49 -49.56
N TRP A 457 -19.40 -14.31 -49.60
CA TRP A 457 -19.28 -15.75 -49.36
C TRP A 457 -18.27 -16.42 -50.30
N ALA A 458 -18.36 -16.16 -51.62
CA ALA A 458 -17.50 -16.82 -52.61
C ALA A 458 -16.03 -16.41 -52.46
N LEU A 459 -15.81 -15.20 -51.94
CA LEU A 459 -14.50 -14.63 -51.66
C LEU A 459 -13.87 -15.24 -50.41
N VAL A 460 -14.66 -15.42 -49.34
CA VAL A 460 -14.24 -16.12 -48.11
C VAL A 460 -14.00 -17.61 -48.40
N ASP A 461 -14.85 -18.23 -49.19
CA ASP A 461 -14.73 -19.63 -49.62
C ASP A 461 -13.54 -19.88 -50.55
N ARG A 462 -13.07 -18.81 -51.24
CA ARG A 462 -11.96 -18.80 -52.23
C ARG A 462 -12.35 -19.38 -53.59
N SER A 463 -13.65 -19.49 -53.86
CA SER A 463 -14.22 -20.02 -55.10
C SER A 463 -14.52 -18.96 -56.15
N ALA A 464 -14.57 -17.67 -55.77
CA ALA A 464 -14.77 -16.59 -56.73
C ALA A 464 -13.66 -16.56 -57.80
N GLU A 465 -14.02 -16.19 -59.04
CA GLU A 465 -13.09 -16.09 -60.17
C GLU A 465 -11.99 -15.06 -59.90
N GLU A 466 -12.36 -13.93 -59.30
CA GLU A 466 -11.43 -12.86 -58.90
C GLU A 466 -10.46 -13.24 -57.79
N CYS A 467 -10.61 -14.41 -57.15
CA CYS A 467 -9.60 -14.92 -56.23
C CYS A 467 -8.52 -15.73 -56.95
N GLN A 468 -8.76 -16.22 -58.17
CA GLN A 468 -7.87 -17.20 -58.80
C GLN A 468 -6.51 -16.60 -59.20
N ASP A 469 -6.40 -15.27 -59.30
CA ASP A 469 -5.12 -14.56 -59.49
C ASP A 469 -4.16 -14.71 -58.29
N LEU A 470 -4.70 -15.01 -57.10
CA LEU A 470 -3.93 -15.27 -55.87
C LEU A 470 -3.47 -16.74 -55.74
N LEU A 471 -3.84 -17.61 -56.69
CA LEU A 471 -3.37 -18.99 -56.78
C LEU A 471 -2.31 -19.12 -57.87
N ILE A 472 -1.04 -19.18 -57.46
CA ILE A 472 0.09 -19.35 -58.38
C ILE A 472 0.38 -20.85 -58.49
N LYS A 473 0.38 -21.37 -59.72
CA LYS A 473 0.74 -22.76 -60.04
C LYS A 473 2.10 -22.82 -60.74
N ASN A 474 2.81 -23.92 -60.52
CA ASN A 474 3.98 -24.28 -61.31
C ASN A 474 3.55 -24.69 -62.73
N PRO A 475 4.47 -24.74 -63.72
CA PRO A 475 4.17 -25.21 -65.07
C PRO A 475 3.59 -26.63 -65.14
N ASP A 476 3.89 -27.48 -64.15
CA ASP A 476 3.36 -28.85 -64.02
C ASP A 476 1.94 -28.90 -63.42
N GLY A 477 1.34 -27.76 -63.10
CA GLY A 477 0.00 -27.64 -62.52
C GLY A 477 -0.07 -27.76 -60.99
N SER A 478 1.05 -28.05 -60.30
CA SER A 478 1.10 -28.07 -58.84
C SER A 478 1.01 -26.66 -58.24
N VAL A 479 0.51 -26.53 -57.00
CA VAL A 479 0.37 -25.22 -56.34
C VAL A 479 1.73 -24.73 -55.87
N LYS A 480 2.19 -23.60 -56.43
CA LYS A 480 3.40 -22.90 -55.99
C LYS A 480 3.11 -22.01 -54.77
N LYS A 481 1.99 -21.30 -54.79
CA LYS A 481 1.57 -20.39 -53.72
C LYS A 481 0.06 -20.22 -53.74
N ASP A 482 -0.60 -20.35 -52.60
CA ASP A 482 -2.04 -20.09 -52.46
C ASP A 482 -2.28 -18.99 -51.44
N ASN A 483 -2.51 -17.78 -51.94
CA ASN A 483 -2.80 -16.59 -51.16
C ASN A 483 -4.28 -16.22 -51.19
N ARG A 484 -5.16 -17.13 -51.64
CA ARG A 484 -6.58 -16.83 -51.78
C ARG A 484 -7.28 -16.52 -50.46
N ASN A 485 -6.67 -16.85 -49.32
CA ASN A 485 -7.11 -16.39 -48.00
C ASN A 485 -7.11 -14.86 -47.84
N LEU A 486 -6.36 -14.11 -48.65
CA LEU A 486 -6.37 -12.64 -48.66
C LEU A 486 -7.51 -12.04 -49.52
N CYS A 487 -8.21 -12.86 -50.31
CA CYS A 487 -9.16 -12.38 -51.32
C CYS A 487 -10.31 -11.55 -50.72
N ALA A 488 -10.96 -12.07 -49.68
CA ALA A 488 -12.04 -11.37 -48.98
C ALA A 488 -11.58 -10.04 -48.37
N SER A 489 -10.40 -10.00 -47.75
CA SER A 489 -9.81 -8.77 -47.19
C SER A 489 -9.46 -7.75 -48.28
N ARG A 490 -8.90 -8.21 -49.41
CA ARG A 490 -8.63 -7.35 -50.57
C ARG A 490 -9.91 -6.72 -51.12
N TYR A 491 -10.96 -7.52 -51.31
CA TYR A 491 -12.25 -7.04 -51.80
C TYR A 491 -12.89 -6.03 -50.84
N THR A 492 -13.01 -6.39 -49.56
CA THR A 492 -13.63 -5.51 -48.55
C THR A 492 -12.86 -4.20 -48.37
N ASN A 493 -11.53 -4.20 -48.50
CA ASN A 493 -10.73 -2.97 -48.52
C ASN A 493 -11.15 -2.03 -49.66
N TYR A 494 -11.31 -2.53 -50.89
CA TYR A 494 -11.81 -1.72 -52.00
C TYR A 494 -13.23 -1.20 -51.73
N ARG A 495 -14.12 -2.05 -51.22
CA ARG A 495 -15.47 -1.63 -50.85
C ARG A 495 -15.46 -0.52 -49.80
N MET A 496 -14.60 -0.60 -48.78
CA MET A 496 -14.48 0.44 -47.77
C MET A 496 -13.90 1.76 -48.31
N VAL A 497 -13.07 1.72 -49.36
CA VAL A 497 -12.65 2.94 -50.07
C VAL A 497 -13.86 3.61 -50.73
N ASP A 498 -14.69 2.84 -51.44
CA ASP A 498 -15.92 3.34 -52.07
C ASP A 498 -16.89 3.87 -51.01
N MET A 499 -17.14 3.09 -49.95
CA MET A 499 -18.06 3.48 -48.87
C MET A 499 -17.62 4.76 -48.17
N ARG A 500 -16.30 4.99 -48.00
CA ARG A 500 -15.80 6.26 -47.45
C ARG A 500 -16.11 7.42 -48.40
N ALA A 501 -15.89 7.24 -49.69
CA ALA A 501 -16.15 8.26 -50.70
C ALA A 501 -17.65 8.59 -50.78
N ASP A 502 -18.51 7.57 -50.84
CA ASP A 502 -19.96 7.70 -50.91
C ASP A 502 -20.54 8.41 -49.67
N ALA A 503 -19.98 8.13 -48.49
CA ALA A 503 -20.38 8.78 -47.25
C ALA A 503 -19.77 10.18 -47.05
N GLY A 504 -18.91 10.66 -47.97
CA GLY A 504 -18.25 11.96 -47.86
C GLY A 504 -17.34 12.09 -46.63
N LEU A 505 -16.74 10.98 -46.17
CA LEU A 505 -15.96 10.94 -44.94
C LEU A 505 -14.48 11.32 -45.19
N PRO A 506 -13.82 12.00 -44.24
CA PRO A 506 -12.46 12.50 -44.45
C PRO A 506 -11.42 11.37 -44.47
N GLY A 507 -10.32 11.59 -45.20
CA GLY A 507 -9.25 10.59 -45.37
C GLY A 507 -8.48 10.24 -44.10
N ASN A 508 -8.58 11.06 -43.04
CA ASN A 508 -7.99 10.79 -41.72
C ASN A 508 -8.88 9.94 -40.80
N ARG A 509 -10.03 9.45 -41.30
CA ARG A 509 -10.84 8.44 -40.62
C ARG A 509 -10.50 7.08 -41.21
N PHE A 510 -9.93 6.22 -40.36
CA PHE A 510 -9.52 4.86 -40.74
C PHE A 510 -10.74 3.96 -40.86
N PHE A 511 -10.65 2.95 -41.71
CA PHE A 511 -11.69 1.93 -41.87
C PHE A 511 -11.11 0.56 -41.55
N TYR A 512 -11.82 -0.19 -40.73
CA TYR A 512 -11.48 -1.57 -40.40
C TYR A 512 -12.65 -2.51 -40.67
N GLY A 513 -12.45 -3.47 -41.57
CA GLY A 513 -13.42 -4.50 -41.91
C GLY A 513 -13.27 -5.73 -41.02
N MET A 514 -14.34 -6.14 -40.34
CA MET A 514 -14.39 -7.34 -39.51
C MET A 514 -15.13 -8.43 -40.28
N ILE A 515 -14.45 -9.54 -40.58
CA ILE A 515 -15.00 -10.65 -41.37
C ILE A 515 -15.01 -11.90 -40.49
N SER A 516 -16.17 -12.50 -40.27
CA SER A 516 -16.27 -13.75 -39.50
C SER A 516 -15.46 -14.87 -40.15
N ASP A 517 -14.72 -15.63 -39.34
CA ASP A 517 -13.99 -16.82 -39.78
C ASP A 517 -14.83 -18.11 -39.70
N GLY A 518 -16.09 -18.01 -39.29
CA GLY A 518 -16.93 -19.17 -38.95
C GLY A 518 -17.17 -20.15 -40.09
N TRP A 519 -16.91 -19.75 -41.34
CA TRP A 519 -16.79 -20.67 -42.48
C TRP A 519 -15.34 -21.05 -42.76
N LYS A 520 -14.49 -20.05 -43.01
CA LYS A 520 -13.10 -20.21 -43.41
C LYS A 520 -12.33 -18.96 -43.06
N PHE A 521 -11.12 -19.11 -42.54
CA PHE A 521 -10.27 -17.98 -42.15
C PHE A 521 -9.95 -17.02 -43.33
N PRO A 522 -10.42 -15.75 -43.28
CA PRO A 522 -9.95 -14.68 -44.15
C PRO A 522 -8.71 -14.02 -43.52
N ARG A 523 -7.56 -14.09 -44.19
CA ARG A 523 -6.33 -13.47 -43.67
C ARG A 523 -6.45 -11.96 -43.72
N GLY A 524 -6.11 -11.28 -42.63
CA GLY A 524 -6.15 -9.82 -42.57
C GLY A 524 -5.12 -9.18 -43.49
N GLN A 525 -5.44 -7.96 -43.91
CA GLN A 525 -4.61 -7.19 -44.81
C GLN A 525 -4.94 -5.70 -44.74
N ALA A 526 -3.93 -4.87 -44.52
CA ALA A 526 -3.95 -3.45 -44.83
C ALA A 526 -3.33 -3.20 -46.22
N CYS A 527 -4.17 -3.05 -47.24
CA CYS A 527 -3.70 -2.80 -48.61
C CYS A 527 -4.73 -2.05 -49.44
N CYS A 528 -4.35 -1.81 -50.71
CA CYS A 528 -5.29 -1.68 -51.81
C CYS A 528 -6.24 -0.48 -51.67
N GLY A 529 -5.83 0.51 -50.87
CA GLY A 529 -6.57 1.70 -50.54
C GLY A 529 -5.81 2.52 -49.48
N THR A 530 -6.21 3.78 -49.30
CA THR A 530 -5.63 4.63 -48.25
C THR A 530 -6.42 4.45 -46.95
N ALA A 531 -5.75 4.21 -45.82
CA ALA A 531 -6.36 4.16 -44.48
C ALA A 531 -7.50 3.13 -44.34
N VAL A 532 -7.39 1.99 -45.03
CA VAL A 532 -8.32 0.85 -44.97
C VAL A 532 -7.56 -0.42 -44.63
N SER A 533 -8.14 -1.28 -43.80
CA SER A 533 -7.67 -2.64 -43.58
C SER A 533 -8.83 -3.54 -43.18
N SER A 534 -8.67 -4.85 -43.37
CA SER A 534 -9.67 -5.84 -42.97
C SER A 534 -8.98 -6.98 -42.23
N GLY A 535 -9.73 -7.66 -41.36
CA GLY A 535 -9.22 -8.81 -40.66
C GLY A 535 -10.31 -9.79 -40.20
N PRO A 536 -9.88 -11.01 -39.86
CA PRO A 536 -10.73 -12.06 -39.34
C PRO A 536 -11.19 -11.77 -37.91
N VAL A 537 -12.36 -12.29 -37.56
CA VAL A 537 -12.85 -12.37 -36.18
C VAL A 537 -13.43 -13.76 -35.91
N GLY A 538 -13.20 -14.26 -34.71
CA GLY A 538 -13.58 -15.60 -34.30
C GLY A 538 -12.91 -16.00 -32.99
N PRO A 539 -13.34 -17.12 -32.39
CA PRO A 539 -12.74 -17.63 -31.16
C PRO A 539 -11.30 -18.10 -31.40
N PRO A 540 -10.37 -17.86 -30.46
CA PRO A 540 -9.02 -18.40 -30.55
C PRO A 540 -9.02 -19.92 -30.45
N ASP A 541 -7.99 -20.55 -31.02
CA ASP A 541 -7.76 -21.99 -30.85
C ASP A 541 -7.53 -22.34 -29.38
N VAL A 542 -7.93 -23.54 -28.96
CA VAL A 542 -7.82 -24.02 -27.56
C VAL A 542 -6.40 -24.05 -26.99
N SER A 543 -5.37 -23.99 -27.85
CA SER A 543 -3.95 -23.92 -27.47
C SER A 543 -3.32 -22.54 -27.68
N SER A 544 -4.14 -21.50 -27.90
CA SER A 544 -3.69 -20.14 -28.07
C SER A 544 -3.20 -19.53 -26.76
N TRP A 545 -2.24 -18.59 -26.85
CA TRP A 545 -1.86 -17.71 -25.73
C TRP A 545 -2.97 -16.69 -25.43
N ASP A 546 -3.82 -16.43 -26.43
CA ASP A 546 -5.00 -15.62 -26.30
C ASP A 546 -6.12 -16.47 -25.73
N THR A 547 -6.48 -16.18 -24.49
CA THR A 547 -7.43 -16.96 -23.70
C THR A 547 -8.80 -16.29 -23.60
N ASP A 548 -9.02 -15.16 -24.29
CA ASP A 548 -10.32 -14.50 -24.29
C ASP A 548 -11.25 -15.06 -25.39
N THR A 549 -12.44 -14.50 -25.55
CA THR A 549 -13.48 -15.05 -26.42
C THR A 549 -13.26 -14.76 -27.92
N THR A 550 -12.31 -13.90 -28.29
CA THR A 550 -11.99 -13.60 -29.70
C THR A 550 -10.50 -13.35 -29.88
N TYR A 551 -9.95 -13.72 -31.04
CA TYR A 551 -8.64 -13.20 -31.47
C TYR A 551 -8.77 -11.93 -32.32
N GLY A 552 -9.99 -11.52 -32.66
CA GLY A 552 -10.27 -10.43 -33.57
C GLY A 552 -9.82 -9.06 -33.07
N ASP A 553 -9.68 -8.88 -31.75
CA ASP A 553 -9.33 -7.61 -31.12
C ASP A 553 -7.85 -7.23 -31.31
N TRP A 554 -6.93 -8.14 -31.04
CA TRP A 554 -5.50 -7.94 -31.30
C TRP A 554 -5.20 -7.98 -32.80
N TYR A 555 -5.95 -8.77 -33.58
CA TYR A 555 -5.82 -8.80 -35.04
C TYR A 555 -6.26 -7.46 -35.66
N ALA A 556 -7.36 -6.88 -35.18
CA ALA A 556 -7.79 -5.55 -35.58
C ALA A 556 -6.75 -4.50 -35.23
N ALA A 557 -6.21 -4.56 -34.01
CA ALA A 557 -5.15 -3.65 -33.59
C ALA A 557 -3.88 -3.79 -34.44
N HIS A 558 -3.55 -5.00 -34.90
CA HIS A 558 -2.45 -5.24 -35.82
C HIS A 558 -2.69 -4.57 -37.18
N GLU A 559 -3.83 -4.84 -37.81
CA GLU A 559 -4.14 -4.34 -39.16
C GLU A 559 -4.41 -2.83 -39.18
N ILE A 560 -5.01 -2.27 -38.13
CA ILE A 560 -5.16 -0.81 -37.99
C ILE A 560 -3.78 -0.15 -37.85
N ALA A 561 -2.79 -0.79 -37.20
CA ALA A 561 -1.46 -0.22 -37.05
C ALA A 561 -0.77 -0.03 -38.41
N HIS A 562 -1.00 -0.94 -39.36
CA HIS A 562 -0.54 -0.77 -40.74
C HIS A 562 -1.16 0.44 -41.42
N THR A 563 -2.45 0.70 -41.21
CA THR A 563 -3.09 1.92 -41.75
C THR A 563 -2.53 3.20 -41.14
N LEU A 564 -1.98 3.11 -39.93
CA LEU A 564 -1.26 4.17 -39.23
C LEU A 564 0.23 4.25 -39.59
N GLY A 565 0.68 3.49 -40.60
CA GLY A 565 2.04 3.53 -41.12
C GLY A 565 3.05 2.68 -40.34
N ARG A 566 2.62 1.71 -39.54
CA ARG A 566 3.51 0.75 -38.88
C ARG A 566 3.72 -0.47 -39.78
N ASN A 567 4.95 -0.95 -39.90
CA ASN A 567 5.28 -2.17 -40.64
C ASN A 567 5.60 -3.31 -39.66
N HIS A 568 5.65 -4.55 -40.16
CA HIS A 568 6.09 -5.69 -39.35
C HIS A 568 7.56 -5.54 -38.91
N PRO A 569 7.90 -5.92 -37.66
CA PRO A 569 9.28 -6.04 -37.23
C PRO A 569 9.93 -7.32 -37.80
N ASN A 570 11.19 -7.30 -38.26
CA ASN A 570 11.91 -8.51 -38.71
C ASN A 570 13.38 -8.57 -38.23
N PRO A 571 13.82 -9.65 -37.57
CA PRO A 571 15.24 -9.97 -37.40
C PRO A 571 15.83 -10.61 -38.68
N ASN A 572 16.94 -10.04 -39.21
CA ASN A 572 17.81 -10.64 -40.25
C ASN A 572 17.27 -10.73 -41.70
N SER A 573 16.43 -9.80 -42.18
CA SER A 573 15.83 -9.89 -43.53
C SER A 573 16.50 -9.10 -44.65
N ASP A 574 17.74 -8.63 -44.47
CA ASP A 574 18.56 -8.12 -45.59
C ASP A 574 19.69 -9.14 -45.84
N ASP A 575 19.45 -10.16 -46.67
CA ASP A 575 20.55 -10.76 -47.45
C ASP A 575 20.51 -10.18 -48.87
N PRO A 576 21.33 -9.15 -49.17
CA PRO A 576 21.40 -8.54 -50.49
C PRO A 576 21.94 -9.50 -51.58
N GLU A 577 22.36 -10.73 -51.26
CA GLU A 577 22.73 -11.76 -52.24
C GLU A 577 21.55 -12.63 -52.71
N THR A 578 20.34 -12.46 -52.15
CA THR A 578 19.18 -13.28 -52.53
C THR A 578 18.21 -12.52 -53.44
N GLU A 579 18.21 -12.88 -54.72
CA GLU A 579 17.43 -12.21 -55.80
C GLU A 579 15.90 -12.39 -55.71
N ASP A 580 15.37 -13.17 -54.74
CA ASP A 580 14.00 -13.71 -54.80
C ASP A 580 13.13 -13.52 -53.55
N VAL A 581 13.44 -12.55 -52.68
CA VAL A 581 12.57 -12.22 -51.54
C VAL A 581 11.85 -10.89 -51.77
N VAL A 582 10.86 -10.91 -52.66
CA VAL A 582 9.75 -9.94 -52.58
C VAL A 582 8.93 -10.31 -51.34
N GLU A 583 9.42 -9.91 -50.18
CA GLU A 583 8.77 -10.09 -48.88
C GLU A 583 7.51 -9.21 -48.86
N GLY A 584 6.35 -9.85 -49.03
CA GLY A 584 5.08 -9.24 -49.45
C GLY A 584 4.43 -8.19 -48.54
N CYS A 585 5.15 -7.64 -47.55
CA CYS A 585 4.61 -6.66 -46.60
C CYS A 585 5.54 -5.45 -46.33
N ARG A 586 6.55 -5.16 -47.18
CA ARG A 586 7.44 -3.98 -47.04
C ARG A 586 7.96 -3.80 -45.61
N HIS A 587 8.76 -4.75 -45.18
CA HIS A 587 9.36 -4.78 -43.84
C HIS A 587 10.37 -3.63 -43.66
N SER A 588 10.43 -3.07 -42.45
CA SER A 588 11.25 -1.88 -42.15
C SER A 588 12.38 -2.23 -41.19
N ARG A 589 13.61 -2.35 -41.70
CA ARG A 589 14.87 -2.16 -40.94
C ARG A 589 14.97 -0.75 -40.32
N SER A 590 14.19 0.18 -40.85
CA SER A 590 14.16 1.60 -40.50
C SER A 590 13.32 1.93 -39.26
N ASP A 591 12.90 0.95 -38.46
CA ASP A 591 12.67 1.24 -37.05
C ASP A 591 14.03 1.11 -36.35
N PRO A 592 14.75 2.23 -36.09
CA PRO A 592 16.05 2.19 -35.43
C PRO A 592 15.99 1.57 -34.03
N ASN A 593 14.79 1.26 -33.54
CA ASN A 593 14.56 0.59 -32.27
C ASN A 593 14.31 -0.92 -32.40
N TYR A 594 14.53 -1.58 -33.55
CA TYR A 594 14.36 -3.04 -33.67
C TYR A 594 15.69 -3.84 -33.87
N PRO A 595 15.87 -5.02 -33.21
CA PRO A 595 15.08 -5.48 -32.08
C PRO A 595 15.21 -4.45 -30.97
N TYR A 596 14.11 -4.18 -30.27
CA TYR A 596 14.17 -3.30 -29.12
C TYR A 596 15.13 -3.94 -28.15
N VAL A 597 16.34 -3.37 -28.05
CA VAL A 597 17.30 -3.76 -27.03
C VAL A 597 16.55 -3.58 -25.70
N ASN A 598 16.24 -4.71 -25.06
CA ASN A 598 15.42 -4.84 -23.85
C ASN A 598 13.89 -4.67 -23.98
N ALA A 599 13.24 -4.74 -25.16
CA ALA A 599 11.78 -4.98 -25.12
C ALA A 599 11.52 -6.44 -24.76
N GLN A 600 11.12 -6.61 -23.51
CA GLN A 600 10.44 -7.81 -23.04
C GLN A 600 8.97 -7.42 -22.90
N ILE A 601 8.11 -7.94 -23.77
CA ILE A 601 6.68 -8.03 -23.45
C ILE A 601 6.53 -9.29 -22.62
N GLY A 602 6.69 -9.17 -21.30
CA GLY A 602 6.53 -10.30 -20.37
C GLY A 602 7.64 -11.36 -20.42
N ALA A 603 8.08 -11.75 -19.22
CA ALA A 603 9.09 -12.76 -18.89
C ALA A 603 10.55 -12.51 -19.34
N SER A 604 11.32 -11.89 -18.43
CA SER A 604 12.48 -12.55 -17.81
C SER A 604 12.60 -12.14 -16.35
#